data_AF-A0AA35S0Y4-F1
#
_entry.id   AF-A0AA35S0Y4-F1
#
_cell.length_a   1.000
_cell.length_b   1.000
_cell.length_c   1.000
_cell.angle_alpha   90.00
_cell.angle_beta   90.00
_cell.angle_gamma   90.00
#
_symmetry.space_group_name_H-M   'P 1'
#
loop_
_entity.id
_entity.type
_entity.pdbx_description
1 polymer ?
#
loop_
_entity_poly.entity_id
_entity_poly.type
_entity_poly.pdbx_seq_one_letter_code
_entity_poly.pdbx_strand_id
1 'polypeptide(L)'
;MGQSLSEPKTEKKTEKFENVQFSVGSSSMQGWRLEMEDAHSVELGFAQDPESAYFAVFDGHGGAKFAQLCGSRLSHYLETDSAFRSGDYSTALSNSFLSIDKDLQEGEDSYPCAVYN
;
A
#
# COMPACT_ATOMS: atom_id res chain seq x y z
N MET A 1 18.41 -15.94 -21.48
CA MET A 1 17.54 -14.85 -21.97
C MET A 1 16.58 -14.52 -20.85
N GLY A 2 16.35 -13.23 -20.57
CA GLY A 2 15.81 -12.71 -19.31
C GLY A 2 14.42 -13.23 -18.90
N GLN A 3 14.05 -12.97 -17.64
CA GLN A 3 12.75 -13.35 -17.08
C GLN A 3 11.62 -12.51 -17.68
N SER A 4 11.04 -12.99 -18.78
CA SER A 4 9.88 -12.35 -19.41
C SER A 4 8.99 -13.40 -20.06
N LEU A 5 7.69 -13.11 -20.11
CA LEU A 5 6.70 -13.95 -20.79
C LEU A 5 6.86 -13.88 -22.31
N SER A 6 6.31 -14.87 -23.02
CA SER A 6 6.25 -14.88 -24.50
C SER A 6 5.30 -13.82 -25.06
N GLU A 7 4.31 -13.41 -24.28
CA GLU A 7 3.37 -12.34 -24.58
C GLU A 7 2.99 -11.61 -23.28
N PRO A 8 2.58 -10.33 -23.33
CA PRO A 8 2.22 -9.60 -22.13
C PRO A 8 0.85 -10.05 -21.63
N LYS A 9 0.70 -10.18 -20.30
CA LYS A 9 -0.62 -10.21 -19.68
C LYS A 9 -1.21 -8.81 -19.72
N THR A 10 -2.22 -8.61 -20.55
CA THR A 10 -2.89 -7.31 -20.76
C THR A 10 -4.14 -7.11 -19.91
N GLU A 11 -4.51 -8.10 -19.09
CA GLU A 11 -5.62 -7.97 -18.15
C GLU A 11 -5.39 -6.78 -17.21
N LYS A 12 -6.41 -5.93 -17.10
CA LYS A 12 -6.41 -4.76 -16.21
C LYS A 12 -7.25 -5.08 -14.99
N LYS A 13 -6.67 -4.94 -13.81
CA LYS A 13 -7.46 -4.80 -12.58
C LYS A 13 -7.75 -3.32 -12.41
N THR A 14 -9.01 -2.93 -12.54
CA THR A 14 -9.44 -1.53 -12.41
C THR A 14 -10.44 -1.42 -11.27
N GLU A 15 -10.19 -0.49 -10.35
CA GLU A 15 -11.04 -0.24 -9.19
C GLU A 15 -11.44 1.24 -9.17
N LYS A 16 -12.63 1.53 -8.62
CA LYS A 16 -13.16 2.88 -8.45
C LYS A 16 -13.52 3.07 -6.98
N PHE A 17 -13.15 4.21 -6.43
CA PHE A 17 -13.43 4.63 -5.06
C PHE A 17 -14.07 6.01 -5.10
N GLU A 18 -15.12 6.23 -4.31
CA GLU A 18 -15.84 7.50 -4.31
C GLU A 18 -16.42 7.78 -2.92
N ASN A 19 -16.28 9.01 -2.45
CA ASN A 19 -17.00 9.55 -1.30
C ASN A 19 -17.47 10.99 -1.63
N VAL A 20 -17.97 11.73 -0.63
CA VAL A 20 -18.45 13.10 -0.86
C VAL A 20 -17.35 14.06 -1.35
N GLN A 21 -16.08 13.78 -0.99
CA GLN A 21 -14.94 14.67 -1.22
C GLN A 21 -14.06 14.24 -2.40
N PHE A 22 -13.98 12.93 -2.68
CA PHE A 22 -13.04 12.33 -3.62
C PHE A 22 -13.73 11.39 -4.60
N SER A 23 -13.27 11.40 -5.85
CA SER A 23 -13.61 10.42 -6.88
C SER A 23 -12.29 9.91 -7.49
N VAL A 24 -12.00 8.63 -7.32
CA VAL A 24 -10.68 8.04 -7.57
C VAL A 24 -10.82 6.77 -8.38
N GLY A 25 -9.91 6.57 -9.33
CA GLY A 25 -9.78 5.33 -10.10
C GLY A 25 -8.35 4.81 -10.02
N SER A 26 -8.19 3.50 -9.87
CA SER A 26 -6.90 2.82 -9.98
C SER A 26 -6.95 1.78 -11.10
N SER A 27 -5.81 1.52 -11.74
CA SER A 27 -5.68 0.40 -12.67
C SER A 27 -4.27 -0.16 -12.67
N SER A 28 -4.14 -1.49 -12.61
CA SER A 28 -2.87 -2.19 -12.62
C SER A 28 -2.82 -3.28 -13.70
N MET A 29 -1.62 -3.64 -14.15
CA MET A 29 -1.38 -4.63 -15.21
C MET A 29 0.01 -5.22 -15.11
N GLN A 30 0.10 -6.55 -15.16
CA GLN A 30 1.38 -7.26 -15.08
C GLN A 30 2.30 -7.05 -16.29
N GLY A 31 1.73 -7.01 -17.51
CA GLY A 31 2.51 -6.86 -18.72
C GLY A 31 3.42 -8.07 -18.97
N TRP A 32 4.70 -7.82 -19.27
CA TRP A 32 5.67 -8.85 -19.69
C TRP A 32 6.36 -9.60 -18.55
N ARG A 33 6.18 -9.15 -17.31
CA ARG A 33 6.80 -9.78 -16.12
C ARG A 33 6.18 -11.15 -15.87
N LEU A 34 6.93 -12.05 -15.25
CA LEU A 34 6.41 -13.39 -14.88
C LEU A 34 5.33 -13.28 -13.79
N GLU A 35 5.57 -12.42 -12.81
CA GLU A 35 4.70 -12.17 -11.66
C GLU A 35 4.32 -10.69 -11.59
N MET A 36 3.16 -10.42 -11.00
CA MET A 36 2.72 -9.06 -10.65
C MET A 36 3.21 -8.75 -9.24
N GLU A 37 4.25 -7.92 -9.14
CA GLU A 37 4.89 -7.59 -7.86
C GLU A 37 4.37 -6.28 -7.26
N ASP A 38 3.66 -5.44 -8.03
CA ASP A 38 3.12 -4.19 -7.51
C ASP A 38 1.89 -4.41 -6.62
N ALA A 39 1.72 -3.50 -5.67
CA ALA A 39 0.52 -3.36 -4.85
C ALA A 39 0.09 -1.89 -4.78
N HIS A 40 -1.16 -1.62 -4.40
CA HIS A 40 -1.65 -0.28 -4.15
C HIS A 40 -2.65 -0.27 -3.00
N SER A 41 -2.79 0.90 -2.38
CA SER A 41 -3.74 1.15 -1.30
C SER A 41 -4.52 2.42 -1.60
N VAL A 42 -5.83 2.36 -1.35
CA VAL A 42 -6.73 3.50 -1.49
C VAL A 42 -7.67 3.49 -0.28
N GLU A 43 -7.59 4.52 0.54
CA GLU A 43 -8.44 4.70 1.72
C GLU A 43 -9.04 6.10 1.69
N LEU A 44 -10.36 6.19 1.58
CA LEU A 44 -11.10 7.44 1.65
C LEU A 44 -11.60 7.65 3.09
N GLY A 45 -11.52 8.86 3.61
CA GLY A 45 -11.84 9.12 5.02
C GLY A 45 -10.70 8.71 5.96
N PHE A 46 -9.46 8.92 5.54
CA PHE A 46 -8.27 8.44 6.25
C PHE A 46 -8.15 9.08 7.64
N ALA A 47 -7.55 8.36 8.60
CA ALA A 47 -7.37 8.84 9.97
C ALA A 47 -8.64 9.37 10.66
N GLN A 48 -9.79 8.75 10.38
CA GLN A 48 -11.12 9.15 10.87
C GLN A 48 -11.54 10.57 10.44
N ASP A 49 -10.93 11.10 9.40
CA ASP A 49 -11.27 12.39 8.79
C ASP A 49 -11.90 12.16 7.40
N PRO A 50 -13.22 12.34 7.23
CA PRO A 50 -13.92 12.20 5.95
C PRO A 50 -13.40 13.11 4.83
N GLU A 51 -12.70 14.19 5.17
CA GLU A 51 -12.10 15.13 4.23
C GLU A 51 -10.65 14.77 3.85
N SER A 52 -10.10 13.72 4.43
CA SER A 52 -8.76 13.22 4.12
C SER A 52 -8.81 11.88 3.39
N ALA A 53 -7.74 11.56 2.66
CA ALA A 53 -7.60 10.30 1.96
C ALA A 53 -6.12 9.87 1.86
N TYR A 54 -5.90 8.57 1.81
CA TYR A 54 -4.59 7.95 1.65
C TYR A 54 -4.53 7.15 0.35
N PHE A 55 -3.46 7.36 -0.41
CA PHE A 55 -3.19 6.67 -1.66
C PHE A 55 -1.71 6.28 -1.70
N ALA A 56 -1.42 5.03 -2.04
CA ALA A 56 -0.05 4.56 -2.18
C ALA A 56 0.08 3.50 -3.28
N VAL A 57 1.24 3.47 -3.93
CA VAL A 57 1.64 2.46 -4.91
C VAL A 57 3.00 1.92 -4.48
N PHE A 58 3.14 0.60 -4.49
CA PHE A 58 4.32 -0.13 -4.07
C PHE A 58 4.82 -0.96 -5.24
N ASP A 59 6.03 -0.68 -5.72
CA ASP A 59 6.71 -1.44 -6.76
C ASP A 59 7.57 -2.52 -6.09
N GLY A 60 7.12 -3.78 -6.17
CA GLY A 60 7.83 -4.90 -5.58
C GLY A 60 9.00 -5.37 -6.45
N HIS A 61 10.07 -5.83 -5.81
CA HIS A 61 11.20 -6.44 -6.51
C HIS A 61 11.70 -7.68 -5.78
N GLY A 62 11.74 -8.82 -6.46
CA GLY A 62 12.18 -10.09 -5.88
C GLY A 62 11.07 -10.82 -5.10
N GLY A 63 9.82 -10.56 -5.47
CA GLY A 63 8.60 -11.12 -4.89
C GLY A 63 7.56 -10.04 -4.53
N ALA A 64 6.28 -10.38 -4.65
CA ALA A 64 5.17 -9.48 -4.32
C ALA A 64 4.92 -9.30 -2.80
N LYS A 65 5.54 -10.15 -1.97
CA LYS A 65 5.24 -10.25 -0.52
C LYS A 65 5.35 -8.90 0.20
N PHE A 66 6.48 -8.22 0.04
CA PHE A 66 6.73 -6.97 0.77
C PHE A 66 5.88 -5.81 0.24
N ALA A 67 5.64 -5.73 -1.07
CA ALA A 67 4.73 -4.73 -1.63
C ALA A 67 3.29 -4.91 -1.09
N GLN A 68 2.82 -6.15 -0.99
CA GLN A 68 1.51 -6.47 -0.41
C GLN A 68 1.43 -6.17 1.09
N LEU A 69 2.49 -6.45 1.85
CA LEU A 69 2.57 -6.10 3.27
C LEU A 69 2.57 -4.57 3.46
N CYS A 70 3.34 -3.84 2.66
CA CYS A 70 3.30 -2.39 2.64
C CYS A 70 1.90 -1.85 2.32
N GLY A 71 1.24 -2.43 1.32
CA GLY A 71 -0.11 -2.05 0.94
C GLY A 71 -1.20 -2.35 1.98
N SER A 72 -0.94 -3.23 2.94
CA SER A 72 -1.91 -3.57 3.99
C SER A 72 -1.63 -2.93 5.35
N ARG A 73 -0.40 -2.45 5.60
CA ARG A 73 0.02 -2.01 6.95
C ARG A 73 0.54 -0.57 7.02
N LEU A 74 1.07 0.00 5.94
CA LEU A 74 1.74 1.31 6.02
C LEU A 74 0.78 2.44 6.43
N SER A 75 -0.45 2.42 5.93
CA SER A 75 -1.50 3.36 6.30
C SER A 75 -1.81 3.34 7.79
N HIS A 76 -1.88 2.15 8.39
CA HIS A 76 -2.11 1.97 9.82
C HIS A 76 -0.99 2.58 10.67
N TYR A 77 0.27 2.32 10.33
CA TYR A 77 1.41 2.93 11.05
C TYR A 77 1.39 4.46 10.92
N LEU A 78 1.00 4.99 9.77
CA LEU A 78 0.89 6.42 9.55
C LEU A 78 -0.24 7.05 10.38
N GLU A 79 -1.44 6.45 10.41
CA GLU A 79 -2.58 6.94 11.20
C GLU A 79 -2.31 6.90 12.72
N THR A 80 -1.60 5.87 13.17
CA THR A 80 -1.37 5.65 14.60
C THR A 80 -0.23 6.46 15.18
N ASP A 81 0.64 7.02 14.33
CA ASP A 81 1.79 7.83 14.74
C ASP A 81 1.36 9.16 15.39
N SER A 82 2.02 9.52 16.48
CA SER A 82 1.69 10.74 17.23
C SER A 82 2.05 12.02 16.48
N ALA A 83 3.06 12.01 15.62
CA ALA A 83 3.45 13.14 14.78
C ALA A 83 2.37 13.41 13.72
N PHE A 84 1.69 12.38 13.21
CA PHE A 84 0.55 12.56 12.30
C PHE A 84 -0.56 13.38 12.98
N ARG A 85 -0.89 13.03 14.22
CA ARG A 85 -1.92 13.72 15.02
C ARG A 85 -1.54 15.15 15.41
N SER A 86 -0.25 15.46 15.50
CA SER A 86 0.22 16.83 15.73
C SER A 86 0.42 17.64 14.45
N GLY A 87 0.09 17.08 13.27
CA GLY A 87 0.27 17.73 11.97
C GLY A 87 1.70 17.73 11.44
N ASP A 88 2.62 17.02 12.09
CA ASP A 88 3.99 16.80 11.59
C ASP A 88 4.03 15.54 10.72
N TYR A 89 3.48 15.68 9.51
CA TYR A 89 3.37 14.60 8.53
C TYR A 89 4.73 14.08 8.04
N SER A 90 5.77 14.92 8.04
CA SER A 90 7.10 14.51 7.59
C SER A 90 7.72 13.50 8.55
N THR A 91 7.64 13.79 9.84
CA THR A 91 8.09 12.85 10.88
C THR A 91 7.22 11.61 10.90
N ALA A 92 5.90 11.76 10.78
CA ALA A 92 4.96 10.64 10.76
C ALA A 92 5.24 9.64 9.63
N LEU A 93 5.48 10.13 8.41
CA LEU A 93 5.87 9.29 7.27
C LEU A 93 7.21 8.61 7.52
N SER A 94 8.20 9.32 8.05
CA SER A 94 9.51 8.73 8.35
C SER A 94 9.36 7.59 9.38
N ASN A 95 8.59 7.82 10.44
CA ASN A 95 8.31 6.83 11.47
C ASN A 95 7.55 5.63 10.90
N SER A 96 6.52 5.85 10.07
CA SER A 96 5.73 4.75 9.51
C SER A 96 6.55 3.84 8.62
N PHE A 97 7.48 4.39 7.84
CA PHE A 97 8.43 3.60 7.03
C PHE A 97 9.41 2.81 7.88
N LEU A 98 9.91 3.39 8.99
CA LEU A 98 10.78 2.67 9.92
C LEU A 98 10.04 1.57 10.68
N SER A 99 8.80 1.82 11.08
CA SER A 99 7.94 0.85 11.78
C SER A 99 7.65 -0.36 10.91
N ILE A 100 7.28 -0.14 9.64
CA ILE A 100 7.03 -1.26 8.74
C ILE A 100 8.33 -2.01 8.39
N ASP A 101 9.45 -1.31 8.16
CA ASP A 101 10.72 -1.99 7.88
C ASP A 101 11.15 -2.90 9.04
N LYS A 102 10.97 -2.43 10.28
CA LYS A 102 11.20 -3.25 11.48
C LYS A 102 10.28 -4.47 11.54
N ASP A 103 8.99 -4.30 11.28
CA ASP A 103 8.01 -5.39 11.23
C ASP A 103 8.37 -6.44 10.16
N LEU A 104 8.82 -5.99 8.99
CA LEU A 104 9.29 -6.87 7.92
C LEU A 104 10.55 -7.66 8.28
N GLN A 105 11.43 -7.11 9.14
CA GLN A 105 12.64 -7.79 9.64
C GLN A 105 12.33 -8.83 10.73
N GLU A 106 11.33 -8.59 11.58
CA GLU A 106 10.98 -9.45 12.72
C GLU A 106 10.15 -10.69 12.31
N GLY A 107 9.59 -10.72 11.09
CA GLY A 107 8.83 -11.84 10.54
C GLY A 107 7.34 -11.81 10.90
N GLU A 108 6.52 -12.50 10.08
CA GLU A 108 5.03 -12.44 10.10
C GLU A 108 4.34 -12.84 11.42
N ASP A 109 5.04 -13.49 12.35
CA ASP A 109 4.43 -14.12 13.54
C ASP A 109 4.18 -13.15 14.71
N SER A 110 4.63 -11.90 14.63
CA SER A 110 4.60 -10.97 15.78
C SER A 110 3.33 -10.10 15.86
N TYR A 111 2.54 -9.98 14.80
CA TYR A 111 1.30 -9.19 14.81
C TYR A 111 0.16 -9.89 14.07
N PRO A 112 -0.98 -10.14 14.72
CA PRO A 112 -2.14 -10.67 14.02
C PRO A 112 -2.53 -9.70 12.93
N CYS A 113 -2.65 -10.22 11.70
CA CYS A 113 -3.30 -9.55 10.59
C CYS A 113 -4.78 -9.33 10.99
N ALA A 114 -5.02 -8.31 11.81
CA ALA A 114 -6.35 -7.78 12.00
C ALA A 114 -6.70 -7.17 10.65
N VAL A 115 -7.55 -7.87 9.92
CA VAL A 115 -8.27 -7.37 8.77
C VAL A 115 -9.07 -6.17 9.29
N TYR A 116 -8.52 -4.97 9.15
CA TYR A 116 -9.25 -3.74 9.33
C TYR A 116 -10.07 -3.55 8.06
N ASN A 117 -11.26 -4.18 8.04
CA ASN A 117 -12.33 -3.90 7.09
C ASN A 117 -13.08 -2.64 7.50
#